data_AF-A0A9D8L088-F1
#
_entry.id   AF-A0A9D8L088-F1
#
_cell.length_a   1.000
_cell.length_b   1.000
_cell.length_c   1.000
_cell.angle_alpha   90.00
_cell.angle_beta   90.00
_cell.angle_gamma   90.00
#
_symmetry.space_group_name_H-M   'P 1'
#
loop_
_entity.id
_entity.type
_entity.pdbx_description
1 polymer ?
#
loop_
_entity_poly.entity_id
_entity_poly.type
_entity_poly.pdbx_seq_one_letter_code
_entity_poly.pdbx_strand_id
1 'polypeptide(L)' 'MTRALKKGETLVVATHNKGKLREFADLLAPHGLAAKLAGDLGLPEPEETGVTFEENAAIITEGNNR' A
#
# COMPACT_ATOMS: atom_id res chain seq x y z
N MET A 1 -16.70 3.56 8.34
CA MET A 1 -15.76 3.74 9.47
C MET A 1 -14.57 4.54 8.96
N THR A 2 -14.36 5.75 9.44
CA THR A 2 -13.24 6.58 8.99
C THR A 2 -12.27 6.73 10.15
N ARG A 3 -11.05 6.21 10.00
CA ARG A 3 -9.98 6.38 10.99
C ARG A 3 -9.11 7.55 10.56
N ALA A 4 -8.95 8.52 11.45
CA ALA A 4 -8.01 9.61 11.24
C ALA A 4 -6.57 9.11 11.40
N LEU A 5 -5.72 9.46 10.44
CA LEU A 5 -4.29 9.18 10.50
C LEU A 5 -3.58 10.28 11.29
N LYS A 6 -2.61 9.88 12.12
CA LYS A 6 -1.79 10.78 12.94
C LYS A 6 -0.41 10.95 12.32
N LYS A 7 0.17 12.14 12.49
CA LYS A 7 1.58 12.38 12.14
C LYS A 7 2.47 11.36 12.86
N GLY A 8 3.43 10.79 12.14
CA GLY A 8 4.33 9.73 12.60
C GLY A 8 3.83 8.31 12.33
N GLU A 9 2.59 8.13 11.85
CA GLU A 9 2.12 6.81 11.43
C GLU A 9 2.77 6.36 10.12
N THR A 10 2.98 5.05 9.99
CA THR A 10 3.48 4.42 8.77
C THR A 10 2.32 3.76 8.04
N LEU A 11 2.18 4.09 6.76
CA LEU A 11 1.25 3.45 5.85
C LEU A 11 1.98 2.37 5.04
N VAL A 12 1.41 1.18 5.02
CA VAL A 12 1.85 0.10 4.13
C VAL A 12 1.08 0.23 2.83
N VAL A 13 1.82 0.41 1.73
CA VAL A 13 1.27 0.43 0.38
C VAL A 13 1.33 -0.98 -0.16
N ALA A 14 0.18 -1.53 -0.52
CA ALA A 14 -0.02 -2.86 -1.08
C ALA A 14 0.53 -2.97 -2.52
N THR A 15 1.83 -2.73 -2.71
CA THR A 15 2.54 -2.87 -3.98
C THR A 15 4.00 -3.21 -3.73
N HIS A 16 4.61 -3.98 -4.62
CA HIS A 16 6.05 -4.29 -4.59
C HIS A 16 6.84 -3.41 -5.55
N ASN A 17 6.17 -2.50 -6.27
CA ASN A 17 6.82 -1.60 -7.20
C ASN A 17 7.62 -0.54 -6.43
N LYS A 18 8.94 -0.74 -6.38
CA LYS A 18 9.91 0.17 -5.76
C LYS A 18 9.87 1.59 -6.33
N GLY A 19 9.47 1.76 -7.60
CA GLY A 19 9.27 3.08 -8.20
C GLY A 19 8.18 3.88 -7.50
N LYS A 20 7.09 3.21 -7.09
CA LYS A 20 5.95 3.84 -6.41
C LYS A 20 6.28 4.27 -4.99
N LEU A 21 7.23 3.62 -4.30
CA LEU A 21 7.60 3.99 -2.92
C LEU A 21 7.98 5.46 -2.83
N ARG A 22 8.78 5.94 -3.78
CA ARG A 22 9.23 7.33 -3.77
C ARG A 22 8.08 8.31 -3.99
N GLU A 23 7.19 8.01 -4.94
CA GLU A 23 6.00 8.81 -5.20
C GLU A 23 5.09 8.89 -3.95
N PHE A 24 4.84 7.75 -3.29
CA PHE A 24 4.04 7.73 -2.06
C PHE A 24 4.73 8.43 -0.88
N ALA A 25 6.04 8.26 -0.72
CA ALA A 25 6.80 8.95 0.31
C ALA A 25 6.75 10.48 0.11
N ASP A 26 6.91 10.95 -1.13
CA ASP A 26 6.85 12.37 -1.48
C ASP A 26 5.44 12.96 -1.24
N LEU A 27 4.38 12.19 -1.55
CA LEU A 27 2.99 12.59 -1.29
C LEU A 27 2.65 12.61 0.21
N LEU A 28 3.21 11.70 1.00
CA LEU A 28 2.87 11.52 2.42
C LEU A 28 3.75 12.35 3.37
N ALA A 29 4.95 12.74 2.94
CA ALA A 29 5.87 13.55 3.74
C ALA A 29 5.28 14.88 4.26
N PRO A 30 4.51 15.67 3.46
CA PRO A 30 3.87 16.90 3.95
C PRO A 30 2.87 16.65 5.09
N HIS A 31 2.30 15.45 5.13
CA HIS A 31 1.36 15.02 6.16
C HIS A 31 2.07 14.38 7.37
N GLY A 32 3.40 14.30 7.37
CA GLY A 32 4.19 13.66 8.42
C GLY A 32 3.97 12.15 8.50
N LEU A 33 3.59 11.50 7.40
CA LEU A 33 3.35 10.08 7.31
C LEU A 33 4.53 9.38 6.60
N ALA A 34 4.85 8.17 7.03
CA ALA A 34 5.85 7.33 6.37
C ALA A 34 5.18 6.33 5.44
N ALA A 35 5.83 6.00 4.31
CA ALA A 35 5.40 4.95 3.39
C ALA A 35 6.32 3.74 3.50
N LYS A 36 5.75 2.52 3.52
CA LYS A 36 6.48 1.26 3.33
C LYS A 36 5.78 0.44 2.25
N LEU A 37 6.54 -0.30 1.45
CA LEU A 37 5.95 -1.23 0.49
C LEU A 37 5.64 -2.57 1.14
N ALA A 38 4.59 -3.24 0.64
CA ALA A 38 4.32 -4.64 0.97
C ALA A 38 5.53 -5.53 0.61
N GLY A 39 6.19 -5.26 -0.51
CA GLY A 39 7.42 -5.95 -0.90
C GLY A 39 8.59 -5.76 0.07
N ASP A 40 8.69 -4.62 0.75
CA ASP A 40 9.73 -4.39 1.77
C ASP A 40 9.45 -5.14 3.07
N LEU A 41 8.19 -5.54 3.29
CA LEU A 41 7.77 -6.37 4.42
C LEU A 41 7.86 -7.87 4.12
N GLY A 42 8.28 -8.25 2.91
CA GLY A 42 8.35 -9.66 2.48
C GLY A 42 6.98 -10.30 2.33
N LEU A 43 5.92 -9.51 2.15
CA LEU A 43 4.58 -10.04 1.89
C LEU A 43 4.56 -10.68 0.50
N PRO A 44 3.94 -11.86 0.32
CA PRO A 44 3.78 -12.45 -1.01
C PRO A 44 2.86 -11.57 -1.87
N GLU A 45 3.15 -11.45 -3.17
CA GLU A 45 2.20 -10.82 -4.10
C GLU A 45 0.96 -11.73 -4.24
N PRO A 46 -0.25 -11.20 -4.01
CA PRO A 46 -1.48 -11.94 -4.28
C PRO A 46 -1.71 -12.09 -5.78
N GLU A 47 -2.31 -13.20 -6.19
CA GLU A 47 -2.58 -13.46 -7.61
C GLU A 47 -3.68 -12.51 -8.15
N GLU A 48 -3.31 -11.64 -9.10
CA GLU A 48 -4.21 -10.74 -9.82
C GLU A 48 -5.11 -11.49 -10.82
N THR A 49 -6.06 -12.25 -10.30
CA THR A 49 -6.96 -13.14 -11.07
C THR A 49 -8.27 -12.47 -11.50
N GLY A 50 -8.50 -11.22 -11.10
CA GLY A 50 -9.66 -10.43 -11.50
C GLY A 50 -9.62 -10.04 -12.98
N VAL A 51 -10.80 -9.82 -13.56
CA VAL A 51 -10.93 -9.42 -14.96
C VAL A 51 -11.03 -7.90 -15.12
N THR A 52 -11.17 -7.17 -14.02
CA THR A 52 -11.20 -5.70 -13.95
C THR A 52 -10.11 -5.15 -13.01
N PHE A 53 -9.76 -3.87 -13.22
CA PHE A 53 -8.84 -3.15 -12.32
C PHE A 53 -9.34 -3.07 -10.87
N GLU A 54 -10.65 -2.92 -10.68
CA GLU A 54 -11.28 -2.80 -9.37
C GLU A 54 -11.20 -4.13 -8.60
N GLU A 55 -11.44 -5.26 -9.28
CA GLU A 55 -11.29 -6.60 -8.70
C GLU A 55 -9.84 -6.87 -8.30
N ASN A 56 -8.87 -6.57 -9.17
CA ASN A 56 -7.45 -6.73 -8.85
C ASN A 56 -7.03 -5.85 -7.67
N ALA A 57 -7.50 -4.60 -7.59
CA ALA A 57 -7.22 -3.72 -6.44
C ALA A 57 -7.79 -4.27 -5.13
N ALA A 58 -8.98 -4.88 -5.16
CA ALA A 58 -9.57 -5.55 -4.00
C ALA A 58 -8.76 -6.78 -3.58
N ILE A 59 -8.40 -7.65 -4.52
CA ILE A 59 -7.57 -8.84 -4.28
C ILE A 59 -6.22 -8.45 -3.66
N ILE A 60 -5.57 -7.42 -4.20
CA ILE A 60 -4.32 -6.87 -3.69
C ILE A 60 -4.47 -6.37 -2.25
N THR A 61 -5.57 -5.69 -1.95
CA THR A 61 -5.83 -5.15 -0.62
C THR A 61 -6.06 -6.27 0.40
N GLU A 62 -6.87 -7.27 0.07
CA GLU A 62 -7.17 -8.39 0.96
C GLU A 62 -5.97 -9.31 1.16
N GLY A 63 -5.17 -9.55 0.12
CA GLY A 63 -3.98 -10.39 0.17
C GLY A 63 -2.86 -9.84 1.06
N ASN A 64 -2.72 -8.52 1.14
CA ASN A 64 -1.68 -7.85 1.93
C ASN A 64 -2.10 -7.55 3.38
N ASN A 65 -3.35 -7.82 3.76
CA ASN A 65 -3.88 -7.55 5.11
C ASN A 65 -3.93 -8.80 6.01
N ARG A 66 -3.26 -9.89 5.60
CA ARG A 66 -3.06 -11.13 6.36
C ARG A 66 -1.65 -11.18 6.93
#